data_AF-A0A521S3S0-F1
#
_entry.id   AF-A0A521S3S0-F1
#
_cell.length_a   1.000
_cell.length_b   1.000
_cell.length_c   1.000
_cell.angle_alpha   90.00
_cell.angle_beta   90.00
_cell.angle_gamma   90.00
#
_symmetry.space_group_name_H-M   'P 1'
#
loop_
_entity.id
_entity.type
_entity.pdbx_description
1 polymer ?
#
loop_
_entity_poly.entity_id
_entity_poly.type
_entity_poly.pdbx_seq_one_letter_code
_entity_poly.pdbx_strand_id
1 'polypeptide(L)'
;MPSFQPGATDADRNGCTAPQLRRFIKSRAYVPMHELRRRFAIEGGDDDVTPVEMDRGVRVFVGLPNREGRLLGDLLRSGDIGYELSFDPIAPIVVGVFPMRPVPRA
;
A
#
# COMPACT_ATOMS: atom_id res chain seq x y z
N MET A 1 23.31 -5.40 -32.99
CA MET A 1 22.85 -4.74 -31.77
C MET A 1 21.68 -5.53 -31.22
N PRO A 2 21.86 -6.41 -30.22
CA PRO A 2 20.77 -7.20 -29.68
C PRO A 2 19.87 -6.30 -28.83
N SER A 3 18.57 -6.37 -29.11
CA SER A 3 17.47 -5.68 -28.43
C SER A 3 17.31 -6.18 -26.99
N PHE A 4 17.38 -5.28 -26.02
CA PHE A 4 17.08 -5.52 -24.61
C PHE A 4 15.56 -5.69 -24.45
N GLN A 5 15.12 -6.92 -24.19
CA GLN A 5 13.79 -7.18 -23.64
C GLN A 5 13.91 -7.15 -22.11
N PRO A 6 13.14 -6.32 -21.38
CA PRO A 6 13.06 -6.46 -19.94
C PRO A 6 12.34 -7.78 -19.65
N GLY A 7 13.08 -8.76 -19.15
CA GLY A 7 12.51 -10.00 -18.65
C GLY A 7 11.53 -9.66 -17.53
N ALA A 8 10.30 -10.14 -17.64
CA ALA A 8 9.37 -10.15 -16.52
C ALA A 8 10.01 -10.99 -15.41
N THR A 9 10.52 -10.30 -14.39
CA THR A 9 11.14 -10.90 -13.20
C THR A 9 10.11 -11.70 -12.42
N ASP A 10 10.53 -12.86 -11.87
CA ASP A 10 9.77 -13.77 -11.00
C ASP A 10 9.08 -13.11 -9.77
N ALA A 11 9.29 -11.81 -9.55
CA ALA A 11 8.68 -10.98 -8.51
C ALA A 11 7.13 -10.99 -8.50
N ASP A 12 6.49 -11.30 -9.64
CA ASP A 12 5.02 -11.35 -9.72
C ASP A 12 4.39 -12.56 -9.00
N ARG A 13 5.16 -13.61 -8.69
CA ARG A 13 4.63 -14.85 -8.11
C ARG A 13 4.51 -14.86 -6.59
N ASN A 14 5.16 -13.92 -5.88
CA ASN A 14 5.21 -13.91 -4.41
C ASN A 14 4.45 -12.76 -3.75
N GLY A 15 3.76 -11.92 -4.53
CA GLY A 15 3.14 -10.71 -3.99
C GLY A 15 1.87 -10.96 -3.16
N CYS A 16 1.71 -10.17 -2.09
CA CYS A 16 0.57 -10.22 -1.17
C CYS A 16 -0.79 -9.97 -1.85
N THR A 17 -1.87 -10.54 -1.33
CA THR A 17 -3.27 -10.27 -1.78
C THR A 17 -3.99 -9.28 -0.85
N ALA A 18 -5.01 -8.57 -1.35
CA ALA A 18 -5.79 -7.63 -0.54
C ALA A 18 -6.42 -8.26 0.74
N PRO A 19 -6.99 -9.47 0.71
CA PRO A 19 -7.49 -10.13 1.93
C PRO A 19 -6.38 -10.43 2.95
N GLN A 20 -5.17 -10.79 2.49
CA GLN A 20 -4.02 -11.03 3.36
C GLN A 20 -3.53 -9.74 4.02
N LEU A 21 -3.39 -8.64 3.26
CA LEU A 21 -3.09 -7.31 3.79
C LEU A 21 -4.13 -6.91 4.84
N ARG A 22 -5.41 -6.97 4.48
CA ARG A 22 -6.52 -6.61 5.37
C ARG A 22 -6.48 -7.41 6.66
N ARG A 23 -6.32 -8.74 6.59
CA ARG A 23 -6.26 -9.61 7.78
C ARG A 23 -5.07 -9.24 8.68
N PHE A 24 -3.92 -8.95 8.09
CA PHE A 24 -2.72 -8.60 8.84
C PHE A 24 -2.83 -7.25 9.56
N ILE A 25 -3.42 -6.25 8.89
CA ILE A 25 -3.67 -4.92 9.48
C ILE A 25 -4.73 -5.04 10.59
N LYS A 26 -5.78 -5.83 10.38
CA LYS A 26 -6.87 -6.02 11.36
C LYS A 26 -6.43 -6.73 12.64
N SER A 27 -5.30 -7.44 12.65
CA SER A 27 -4.79 -8.13 13.83
C SER A 27 -3.90 -7.26 14.72
N ARG A 28 -3.68 -5.98 14.38
CA ARG A 28 -2.80 -5.05 15.11
C ARG A 28 -3.53 -3.74 15.37
N ALA A 29 -3.10 -3.02 16.39
CA ALA A 29 -3.59 -1.66 16.64
C ALA A 29 -3.09 -0.66 15.60
N TYR A 30 -1.87 -0.87 15.08
CA TYR A 30 -1.21 -0.02 14.11
C TYR A 30 -0.13 -0.82 13.36
N VAL A 31 0.13 -0.48 12.10
CA VAL A 31 1.15 -1.08 11.25
C VAL A 31 1.88 0.01 10.46
N PRO A 32 3.18 0.27 10.71
CA PRO A 32 3.96 1.18 9.88
C PRO A 32 4.27 0.56 8.50
N MET A 33 4.49 1.38 7.47
CA MET A 33 4.69 0.90 6.10
C MET A 33 5.84 -0.12 5.95
N HIS A 34 6.95 0.09 6.67
CA HIS A 34 8.11 -0.81 6.61
C HIS A 34 7.82 -2.21 7.17
N GLU A 35 6.82 -2.35 8.06
CA GLU A 35 6.40 -3.66 8.55
C GLU A 35 5.63 -4.45 7.48
N LEU A 36 4.84 -3.79 6.62
CA LEU A 36 4.18 -4.46 5.48
C LEU A 36 5.21 -5.00 4.49
N ARG A 37 6.22 -4.19 4.15
CA ARG A 37 7.35 -4.60 3.29
C ARG A 37 8.04 -5.84 3.84
N ARG A 38 8.42 -5.80 5.12
CA ARG A 38 9.06 -6.92 5.82
C ARG A 38 8.17 -8.16 5.89
N ARG A 39 6.89 -8.01 6.20
CA ARG A 39 5.99 -9.14 6.45
C ARG A 39 5.73 -9.97 5.20
N PHE A 40 5.55 -9.31 4.07
CA PHE A 40 5.17 -9.96 2.82
C PHE A 40 6.34 -10.17 1.87
N ALA A 41 7.57 -9.95 2.35
CA ALA A 41 8.79 -10.00 1.55
C ALA A 41 8.62 -9.23 0.24
N ILE A 42 8.09 -8.00 0.35
CA ILE A 42 7.77 -7.18 -0.81
C ILE A 42 9.09 -6.77 -1.47
N GLU A 43 9.37 -7.37 -2.62
CA GLU A 43 10.54 -7.06 -3.44
C GLU A 43 10.33 -5.68 -4.08
N GLY A 44 11.15 -4.71 -3.67
CA GLY A 44 11.05 -3.33 -4.11
C GLY A 44 12.16 -2.47 -3.52
N GLY A 45 12.59 -1.46 -4.27
CA GLY A 45 13.58 -0.48 -3.84
C GLY A 45 13.05 0.37 -2.68
N ASP A 46 13.96 0.98 -1.91
CA ASP A 46 13.57 1.84 -0.79
C ASP A 46 12.82 3.11 -1.20
N ASP A 47 12.99 3.50 -2.47
CA ASP A 47 12.34 4.66 -3.09
C ASP A 47 11.02 4.30 -3.82
N ASP A 48 10.53 3.07 -3.69
CA ASP A 48 9.28 2.67 -4.34
C ASP A 48 8.08 3.37 -3.69
N VAL A 49 7.48 4.27 -4.46
CA VAL A 49 6.31 5.04 -4.06
C VAL A 49 5.21 4.90 -5.11
N THR A 50 4.02 4.53 -4.65
CA THR A 50 2.82 4.42 -5.48
C THR A 50 1.83 5.53 -5.14
N PRO A 51 1.46 6.39 -6.09
CA PRO A 51 0.38 7.34 -5.89
C PRO A 51 -0.97 6.62 -5.91
N VAL A 52 -1.85 6.96 -4.98
CA VAL A 52 -3.22 6.46 -4.91
C VAL A 52 -4.20 7.62 -4.87
N GLU A 53 -5.12 7.65 -5.83
CA GLU A 53 -6.24 8.59 -5.83
C GLU A 53 -7.29 8.16 -4.81
N MET A 54 -7.55 9.02 -3.84
CA MET A 54 -8.63 8.90 -2.86
C MET A 54 -9.89 9.62 -3.34
N ASP A 55 -10.98 9.43 -2.60
CA ASP A 55 -12.22 10.17 -2.83
C ASP A 55 -12.00 11.68 -2.75
N ARG A 56 -12.79 12.45 -3.51
CA ARG A 56 -12.75 13.93 -3.59
C ARG A 56 -11.46 14.50 -4.19
N GLY A 57 -10.70 13.70 -4.94
CA GLY A 57 -9.53 14.17 -5.70
C GLY A 57 -8.27 14.36 -4.86
N VAL A 58 -8.22 13.80 -3.65
CA VAL A 58 -7.01 13.81 -2.82
C VAL A 58 -6.09 12.67 -3.27
N ARG A 59 -4.86 13.00 -3.66
CA ARG A 59 -3.83 12.00 -3.96
C ARG A 59 -2.97 11.76 -2.73
N VAL A 60 -2.78 10.50 -2.35
CA VAL A 60 -1.85 10.09 -1.28
C VAL A 60 -0.73 9.21 -1.85
N PHE A 61 0.42 9.17 -1.17
CA PHE A 61 1.61 8.45 -1.62
C PHE A 61 1.94 7.30 -0.66
N VAL A 62 1.95 6.08 -1.18
CA VAL A 62 2.21 4.86 -0.40
C VAL A 62 3.62 4.37 -0.71
N GLY A 63 4.46 4.19 0.32
CA GLY A 63 5.81 3.63 0.20
C GLY A 63 5.83 2.11 -0.05
N LEU A 64 5.15 1.66 -1.10
CA LEU A 64 5.12 0.28 -1.59
C LEU A 64 5.23 0.28 -3.13
N PRO A 65 5.73 -0.82 -3.72
CA PRO A 65 5.71 -1.02 -5.16
C PRO A 65 4.29 -0.97 -5.74
N ASN A 66 4.20 -0.77 -7.05
CA ASN A 66 2.95 -0.46 -7.73
C ASN A 66 1.81 -1.47 -7.46
N ARG A 67 2.15 -2.76 -7.42
CA ARG A 67 1.20 -3.85 -7.21
C ARG A 67 0.58 -3.79 -5.82
N GLU A 68 1.39 -3.79 -4.77
CA GLU A 68 0.92 -3.74 -3.37
C GLU A 68 0.34 -2.38 -3.01
N GLY A 69 0.88 -1.29 -3.56
CA GLY A 69 0.36 0.06 -3.39
C GLY A 69 -1.07 0.19 -3.91
N ARG A 70 -1.39 -0.41 -5.08
CA ARG A 70 -2.76 -0.47 -5.60
C ARG A 70 -3.70 -1.25 -4.70
N LEU A 71 -3.28 -2.44 -4.23
CA LEU A 71 -4.08 -3.26 -3.32
C LEU A 71 -4.38 -2.56 -2.00
N LEU A 72 -3.37 -1.88 -1.43
CA LEU A 72 -3.57 -1.07 -0.24
C LEU A 72 -4.51 0.10 -0.54
N GLY A 73 -4.33 0.76 -1.68
CA GLY A 73 -5.20 1.84 -2.15
C GLY A 73 -6.68 1.46 -2.22
N ASP A 74 -6.99 0.25 -2.68
CA ASP A 74 -8.37 -0.27 -2.71
C ASP A 74 -8.96 -0.43 -1.31
N LEU A 75 -8.16 -0.91 -0.34
CA LEU A 75 -8.59 -1.04 1.07
C LEU A 75 -8.78 0.31 1.76
N LEU A 76 -7.97 1.31 1.40
CA LEU A 76 -8.09 2.68 1.90
C LEU A 76 -9.38 3.32 1.37
N ARG A 77 -9.63 3.22 0.07
CA ARG A 77 -10.85 3.74 -0.58
C ARG A 77 -12.12 3.05 -0.10
N SER A 78 -12.07 1.74 0.16
CA SER A 78 -13.24 1.02 0.67
C SER A 78 -13.61 1.45 2.10
N GLY A 79 -12.68 2.09 2.82
CA GLY A 79 -12.80 2.42 4.25
C GLY A 79 -12.58 1.20 5.16
N ASP A 80 -12.05 0.10 4.62
CA ASP A 80 -11.76 -1.11 5.41
C ASP A 80 -10.65 -0.88 6.43
N ILE A 81 -9.70 -0.01 6.11
CA ILE A 81 -8.57 0.36 6.95
C ILE A 81 -8.40 1.88 6.97
N GLY A 82 -7.80 2.39 8.03
CA GLY A 82 -7.44 3.78 8.18
C GLY A 82 -5.95 3.95 7.92
N TYR A 83 -5.52 5.19 7.72
CA TYR A 83 -4.14 5.53 7.42
C TYR A 83 -3.73 6.81 8.13
N GLU A 84 -2.44 6.89 8.41
CA GLU A 84 -1.77 8.06 8.94
C GLU A 84 -0.95 8.72 7.84
N LEU A 85 -1.06 10.04 7.74
CA LEU A 85 -0.33 10.85 6.78
C LEU A 85 0.78 11.63 7.48
N SER A 86 1.96 11.63 6.87
CA SER A 86 2.96 12.67 7.04
C SER A 86 2.91 13.62 5.86
N PHE A 87 3.01 14.92 6.11
CA PHE A 87 3.08 15.95 5.07
C PHE A 87 4.50 16.50 5.05
N ASP A 88 5.36 15.96 4.19
CA ASP A 88 6.76 16.40 4.07
C ASP A 88 7.07 16.81 2.62
N PRO A 89 7.51 18.05 2.36
CA PRO A 89 7.06 19.28 3.02
C PRO A 89 5.59 19.62 2.70
N ILE A 90 5.01 19.01 1.67
CA ILE A 90 3.59 19.18 1.25
C ILE A 90 2.96 17.90 0.69
N ALA A 91 3.75 16.83 0.49
CA ALA A 91 3.23 15.60 -0.09
C ALA A 91 2.59 14.73 1.01
N PRO A 92 1.31 14.33 0.88
CA PRO A 92 0.65 13.44 1.82
C PRO A 92 1.15 11.99 1.65
N ILE A 93 2.12 11.61 2.47
CA ILE A 93 2.74 10.28 2.47
C ILE A 93 2.07 9.42 3.54
N VAL A 94 1.64 8.23 3.15
CA VAL A 94 1.14 7.22 4.09
C VAL A 94 2.32 6.63 4.85
N VAL A 95 2.36 6.85 6.17
CA VAL A 95 3.42 6.35 7.07
C VAL A 95 3.02 5.11 7.86
N GLY A 96 1.71 4.91 8.04
CA GLY A 96 1.17 3.71 8.66
C GLY A 96 -0.32 3.55 8.45
N VAL A 97 -0.82 2.39 8.83
CA VAL A 97 -2.22 1.97 8.66
C VAL A 97 -2.74 1.30 9.91
N PHE A 98 -4.05 1.37 10.12
CA PHE A 98 -4.72 0.84 11.31
C PHE A 98 -6.11 0.29 10.98
N PRO A 99 -6.68 -0.60 11.80
CA PRO A 99 -8.00 -1.15 11.57
C PRO A 99 -9.10 -0.10 11.75
N MET A 100 -9.93 0.09 10.73
CA MET A 100 -11.21 0.81 10.89
C MET A 100 -12.29 -0.14 11.38
N ARG A 101 -13.18 0.32 12.27
CA ARG A 101 -14.43 -0.41 12.51
C ARG A 101 -15.34 -0.18 11.31
N PRO A 102 -16.11 -1.19 10.86
CA PRO A 102 -17.10 -0.97 9.80
C PRO A 102 -18.02 0.18 10.22
N VAL A 103 -18.06 1.25 9.43
CA VAL A 103 -19.07 2.31 9.60
C VAL A 103 -20.31 1.82 8.85
N PRO A 104 -21.46 1.58 9.53
CA PRO A 104 -22.69 1.25 8.83
C PRO A 104 -23.00 2.37 7.84
N ARG A 105 -23.10 2.05 6.55
CA ARG A 105 -23.62 2.99 5.55
C ARG A 105 -25.14 2.91 5.63
N ALA A 106 -25.78 4.02 6.02
CA ALA A 106 -27.24 4.17 6.02
C ALA A 106 -27.76 4.38 4.61
#